data_AF-A0A4Q3RKH1-F1
#
_entry.id   AF-A0A4Q3RKH1-F1
#
_cell.length_a   1.000
_cell.length_b   1.000
_cell.length_c   1.000
_cell.angle_alpha   90.00
_cell.angle_beta   90.00
_cell.angle_gamma   90.00
#
_symmetry.space_group_name_H-M   'P 1'
#
loop_
_entity.id
_entity.type
_entity.pdbx_description
1 polymer ?
#
loop_
_entity_poly.entity_id
_entity_poly.type
_entity_poly.pdbx_seq_one_letter_code
_entity_poly.pdbx_strand_id
1 'polypeptide(L)' 'MARRKLGADKIFDGYKMLEDAVLIVTEEGVVETLIPAAEAGDGVENLTGILSPGFVNCHCHLELSHMKGKIPERTGLCF' A
#
# COMPACT_ATOMS: atom_id res chain seq x y z
N MET A 1 1.23 -1.70 -24.57
CA MET A 1 1.31 -2.10 -23.15
C MET A 1 0.67 -0.98 -22.35
N ALA A 2 -0.49 -1.22 -21.75
CA ALA A 2 -1.15 -0.17 -20.97
C ALA A 2 -0.37 0.04 -19.68
N ARG A 3 -0.28 1.28 -19.21
CA ARG A 3 0.32 1.62 -17.91
C ARG A 3 -0.79 2.20 -17.05
N ARG A 4 -0.87 1.74 -15.80
CA ARG A 4 -1.76 2.36 -14.82
C ARG A 4 -1.03 3.54 -14.20
N LYS A 5 -1.70 4.68 -14.15
CA LYS A 5 -1.20 5.90 -13.52
C LYS A 5 -2.07 6.16 -12.30
N LEU A 6 -1.48 6.12 -11.11
CA LEU A 6 -2.20 6.27 -9.85
C LEU A 6 -1.80 7.58 -9.19
N GLY A 7 -2.76 8.49 -9.02
CA GLY A 7 -2.62 9.70 -8.20
C GLY A 7 -3.27 9.50 -6.83
N ALA A 8 -2.84 10.26 -5.83
CA ALA A 8 -3.50 10.31 -4.52
C ALA A 8 -3.33 11.70 -3.89
N ASP A 9 -4.10 12.00 -2.85
CA ASP A 9 -3.95 13.28 -2.10
C ASP A 9 -2.53 13.40 -1.54
N LYS A 10 -1.96 12.27 -1.08
CA LYS A 10 -0.54 12.16 -0.72
C LYS A 10 0.01 10.79 -1.10
N ILE A 11 1.25 10.74 -1.58
CA ILE A 11 1.96 9.49 -1.84
C ILE A 11 3.16 9.37 -0.90
N PHE A 12 3.24 8.30 -0.14
CA PHE A 12 4.40 7.97 0.68
C PHE A 12 5.36 7.08 -0.13
N ASP A 13 6.62 7.49 -0.27
CA ASP A 13 7.64 6.72 -1.00
C ASP A 13 8.46 5.78 -0.10
N GLY A 14 8.13 5.71 1.19
CA GLY A 14 8.89 4.98 2.21
C GLY A 14 9.81 5.88 3.04
N TYR A 15 10.09 7.11 2.59
CA TYR A 15 10.99 8.06 3.26
C TYR A 15 10.31 9.41 3.54
N LYS A 16 9.51 9.90 2.60
CA LYS A 16 8.82 11.20 2.67
C LYS A 16 7.42 11.10 2.12
N MET A 17 6.60 12.06 2.55
CA MET A 17 5.28 12.28 1.98
C MET A 17 5.41 13.23 0.78
N LEU A 18 4.93 12.78 -0.37
CA LEU A 18 4.90 13.53 -1.61
C LEU A 18 3.49 14.05 -1.86
N GLU A 19 3.44 15.31 -2.28
CA GLU A 19 2.25 16.00 -2.77
C GLU A 19 2.45 16.19 -4.28
N ASP A 20 1.38 16.08 -5.08
CA ASP A 20 1.41 16.20 -6.55
C ASP A 20 2.30 15.17 -7.28
N ALA A 21 2.28 13.92 -6.81
CA ALA A 21 2.98 12.81 -7.44
C ALA A 21 2.00 11.81 -8.07
N VAL A 22 2.47 11.12 -9.11
CA VAL A 22 1.74 10.03 -9.78
C VAL A 22 2.64 8.80 -9.87
N LEU A 23 2.11 7.67 -9.43
CA LEU A 23 2.76 6.37 -9.48
C LEU A 23 2.44 5.69 -10.81
N ILE A 24 3.47 5.22 -11.51
CA ILE A 24 3.33 4.46 -12.76
C ILE A 24 3.54 2.98 -12.47
N VAL A 25 2.53 2.18 -12.82
CA VAL A 25 2.49 0.74 -12.56
C VAL A 25 2.25 -0.01 -13.86
N THR A 26 3.00 -1.10 -14.07
CA THR A 26 2.78 -2.03 -15.19
C THR A 26 1.50 -2.84 -15.00
N GLU A 27 1.02 -3.51 -16.06
CA GLU A 27 -0.11 -4.45 -15.95
C GLU A 27 0.19 -5.62 -14.99
N GLU A 28 1.47 -5.97 -14.81
CA GLU A 28 1.94 -7.02 -13.90
C GLU A 28 2.00 -6.55 -12.43
N GLY A 29 1.62 -5.31 -12.14
CA GLY A 29 1.63 -4.76 -10.80
C GLY A 29 3.02 -4.30 -10.32
N VAL A 30 3.98 -4.17 -11.23
CA VAL A 30 5.32 -3.68 -10.91
C VAL A 30 5.32 -2.15 -10.92
N VAL A 31 5.85 -1.55 -9.86
CA VAL A 31 6.09 -0.10 -9.79
C VAL A 31 7.26 0.24 -10.72
N GLU A 32 7.01 0.99 -11.80
CA GLU A 32 8.07 1.44 -12.71
C GLU A 32 8.77 2.68 -12.16
N THR A 33 7.99 3.71 -11.82
CA THR A 33 8.52 5.01 -11.42
C THR A 33 7.44 5.87 -10.76
N LEU A 34 7.87 6.96 -10.15
CA LEU A 34 7.05 8.00 -9.59
C LEU A 34 7.43 9.33 -10.24
N ILE A 35 6.46 10.00 -10.85
CA ILE A 35 6.66 11.23 -11.61
C ILE A 35 5.80 12.37 -11.06
N PRO A 36 6.17 13.65 -11.27
CA PRO A 36 5.33 14.78 -10.94
C PRO A 36 3.98 14.70 -11.69
N ALA A 37 2.89 15.14 -11.04
CA ALA A 37 1.55 15.14 -11.64
C ALA A 37 1.48 15.96 -12.94
N ALA A 38 2.29 17.01 -13.05
CA ALA A 38 2.41 17.81 -14.28
C ALA A 38 2.91 17.02 -15.49
N GLU A 39 3.70 15.95 -15.27
CA GLU A 39 4.28 15.11 -16.32
C GLU A 39 3.44 13.86 -16.61
N ALA A 40 2.44 13.58 -15.76
CA ALA A 40 1.64 12.36 -15.86
C ALA A 40 0.69 12.34 -17.06
N GLY A 41 0.31 13.51 -17.59
CA GLY A 41 -0.64 13.64 -18.70
C GLY A 41 -2.02 13.05 -18.35
N ASP A 42 -2.75 12.58 -19.37
CA ASP A 42 -4.11 12.06 -19.18
C ASP A 42 -4.16 10.62 -18.67
N GLY A 43 -5.31 10.22 -18.13
CA GLY A 43 -5.60 8.85 -17.70
C GLY A 43 -5.06 8.50 -16.30
N VAL A 44 -4.90 9.50 -15.43
CA VAL A 44 -4.54 9.30 -14.03
C VAL A 44 -5.78 8.90 -13.23
N GLU A 45 -5.68 7.78 -12.53
CA GLU A 45 -6.68 7.30 -11.58
C GLU A 45 -6.38 7.93 -10.22
N ASN A 46 -7.17 8.95 -9.85
CA ASN A 46 -7.01 9.65 -8.59
C ASN A 46 -7.74 8.93 -7.46
N LEU A 47 -6.97 8.47 -6.47
CA LEU A 47 -7.44 7.83 -5.25
C LEU A 47 -7.59 8.88 -4.14
N THR A 48 -8.66 8.79 -3.36
CA THR A 48 -8.82 9.63 -2.16
C THR A 48 -7.99 9.06 -1.01
N GLY A 49 -7.23 9.91 -0.34
CA GLY A 49 -6.40 9.57 0.82
C GLY A 49 -4.92 9.42 0.50
N ILE A 50 -4.24 8.57 1.28
CA ILE A 50 -2.79 8.37 1.21
C ILE A 50 -2.50 7.06 0.49
N LEU A 51 -1.68 7.11 -0.56
CA LEU A 51 -1.09 5.94 -1.17
C LEU A 51 0.26 5.66 -0.51
N SER A 52 0.45 4.48 0.07
CA SER A 52 1.71 4.08 0.70
C SER A 52 2.15 2.71 0.19
N PRO A 53 3.45 2.34 0.36
CA PRO A 53 3.85 0.97 0.21
C PRO A 53 3.06 0.10 1.19
N GLY A 54 2.73 -1.12 0.78
CA GLY A 54 2.10 -2.08 1.68
C GLY A 54 3.01 -2.35 2.88
N PHE A 55 2.44 -2.36 4.08
CA PHE A 55 3.22 -2.68 5.27
C PHE A 55 3.58 -4.15 5.29
N VAL A 56 4.88 -4.43 5.45
CA VAL A 56 5.39 -5.79 5.56
C VAL A 56 5.12 -6.29 6.97
N ASN A 57 4.37 -7.39 7.08
CA ASN A 57 4.21 -8.08 8.34
C ASN A 57 5.50 -8.86 8.66
N CYS A 58 6.35 -8.29 9.52
CA CYS A 58 7.66 -8.86 9.85
C CYS A 58 7.59 -10.09 10.76
N HIS A 59 6.47 -10.31 11.47
CA HIS A 59 6.34 -11.40 12.43
C HIS A 59 4.89 -11.80 12.59
N CYS A 60 4.56 -13.04 12.25
CA CYS A 60 3.26 -13.61 12.56
C CYS A 60 3.39 -15.07 12.98
N HIS A 61 2.55 -15.46 13.94
CA HIS A 61 2.31 -16.87 14.26
C HIS A 61 1.01 -17.27 13.55
N LEU A 62 1.15 -17.90 12.38
CA LEU A 62 -0.01 -18.32 11.58
C LEU A 62 -0.88 -19.32 12.37
N GLU A 63 -0.25 -20.19 13.14
CA GLU A 63 -0.88 -21.22 13.96
C GLU A 63 -1.80 -20.59 15.01
N LEU A 64 -1.31 -19.54 15.69
CA LEU A 64 -2.07 -18.81 16.70
C LEU A 64 -3.16 -17.93 16.07
N SER A 65 -2.95 -17.44 14.86
CA SER A 65 -3.96 -16.65 14.13
C SER A 65 -5.26 -17.45 13.91
N HIS A 66 -5.16 -18.77 13.72
CA HIS A 66 -6.31 -19.67 13.59
C HIS A 66 -7.06 -19.93 14.91
N MET A 67 -6.45 -19.58 16.05
CA MET A 67 -7.01 -19.77 17.39
C MET A 67 -7.69 -18.51 17.94
N LYS A 68 -7.66 -17.40 17.21
CA LYS A 68 -8.30 -16.13 17.62
C LYS A 68 -9.78 -16.36 17.97
N GLY A 69 -10.16 -16.07 19.21
CA GLY A 69 -11.52 -16.21 19.73
C GLY A 69 -11.99 -17.66 19.99
N LYS A 70 -11.11 -18.66 19.87
CA LYS A 70 -11.46 -20.07 20.11
C LYS A 70 -11.17 -20.56 21.53
N ILE A 71 -10.43 -19.79 22.33
CA ILE A 71 -10.22 -20.09 23.76
C ILE A 71 -10.41 -18.83 24.62
N PRO A 72 -10.82 -19.01 25.89
CA PRO A 72 -11.02 -17.88 26.80
C PRO A 72 -9.71 -17.12 27.04
N GLU A 73 -9.79 -15.80 26.94
CA GLU A 73 -8.68 -14.89 27.22
C GLU A 73 -8.20 -15.02 28.68
N ARG A 74 -6.98 -14.54 28.94
CA ARG A 74 -6.36 -14.50 30.29
C ARG A 74 -6.05 -15.88 30.91
N THR A 75 -5.92 -16.91 30.08
CA THR A 75 -5.53 -18.27 30.50
C THR A 75 -4.01 -18.55 30.40
N GLY A 76 -3.19 -17.52 30.12
CA GLY A 76 -1.72 -17.64 30.03
C GLY A 76 -1.19 -17.96 28.62
N LEU A 77 -2.06 -18.38 27.70
CA LEU A 77 -1.81 -18.33 26.26
C LEU A 77 -2.18 -16.93 25.78
N CYS A 78 -1.20 -16.18 25.25
CA CYS A 78 -1.42 -14.84 24.74
C CYS A 78 -2.47 -14.86 23.61
N PHE A 79 -3.58 -14.14 23.81
CA PHE A 79 -4.36 -13.53 22.74
C PHE A 79 -4.33 -12.02 22.96
#